data_AF-A0A3N5MMR3-F1
#
_entry.id   AF-A0A3N5MMR3-F1
#
_cell.length_a   1.000
_cell.length_b   1.000
_cell.length_c   1.000
_cell.angle_alpha   90.00
_cell.angle_beta   90.00
_cell.angle_gamma   90.00
#
_symmetry.space_group_name_H-M   'P 1'
#
loop_
_entity.id
_entity.type
_entity.pdbx_description
1 polymer ?
#
loop_
_entity_poly.entity_id
_entity_poly.type
_entity_poly.pdbx_seq_one_letter_code
_entity_poly.pdbx_strand_id
1 'polypeptide(L)'
;MSESNADGLLSAYLLWGIVSICTFIIFVALLWVAVALETTGIILYFVLLLAGFLWIGVTSISRHVFVMLKRHLGKDISVFEFLSTQFIVLLFPFFYMKLKKEVSLFKGEEVKNRTGKGA
;
A
#
# COMPACT_ATOMS: atom_id res chain seq x y z
N MET A 1 23.13 -8.57 -3.96
CA MET A 1 22.53 -7.23 -3.75
C MET A 1 21.00 -7.23 -3.88
N SER A 2 20.31 -8.39 -3.97
CA SER A 2 18.84 -8.49 -4.18
C SER A 2 18.00 -8.54 -2.89
N GLU A 3 18.43 -9.23 -1.84
CA GLU A 3 17.59 -9.46 -0.63
C GLU A 3 17.25 -8.17 0.15
N SER A 4 18.20 -7.22 0.25
CA SER A 4 18.00 -5.95 0.96
C SER A 4 16.91 -5.07 0.31
N ASN A 5 16.67 -5.22 -0.99
CA ASN A 5 15.73 -4.38 -1.72
C ASN A 5 14.29 -4.86 -1.56
N ALA A 6 14.06 -6.18 -1.53
CA ALA A 6 12.73 -6.74 -1.33
C ALA A 6 12.16 -6.42 0.06
N ASP A 7 13.00 -6.47 1.11
CA ASP A 7 12.59 -6.11 2.47
C ASP A 7 12.33 -4.60 2.63
N GLY A 8 13.15 -3.78 1.97
CA GLY A 8 12.96 -2.34 1.91
C GLY A 8 11.63 -1.97 1.25
N LEU A 9 11.29 -2.61 0.13
CA LEU A 9 10.02 -2.42 -0.58
C LEU A 9 8.83 -2.94 0.23
N LEU A 10 8.95 -4.07 0.92
CA LEU A 10 7.90 -4.60 1.79
C LEU A 10 7.63 -3.67 2.98
N SER A 11 8.69 -3.13 3.60
CA SER A 11 8.58 -2.16 4.70
C SER A 11 8.00 -0.82 4.23
N ALA A 12 8.40 -0.35 3.04
CA ALA A 12 7.82 0.84 2.43
C ALA A 12 6.32 0.61 2.13
N TYR A 13 5.93 -0.56 1.63
CA TYR A 13 4.52 -0.89 1.39
C TYR A 13 3.71 -0.87 2.70
N LEU A 14 4.27 -1.43 3.79
CA LEU A 14 3.67 -1.37 5.12
C LEU A 14 3.45 0.07 5.59
N LEU A 15 4.50 0.90 5.52
CA LEU A 15 4.46 2.31 5.93
C LEU A 15 3.38 3.06 5.15
N TRP A 16 3.45 3.05 3.81
CA TRP A 16 2.53 3.79 2.96
C TRP A 16 1.10 3.26 3.05
N GLY A 17 0.90 1.96 3.30
CA GLY A 17 -0.41 1.40 3.58
C GLY A 17 -1.01 1.89 4.91
N ILE A 18 -0.22 1.96 5.98
CA ILE A 18 -0.67 2.53 7.27
C ILE A 18 -1.00 4.02 7.11
N VAL A 19 -0.13 4.79 6.46
CA VAL A 19 -0.39 6.22 6.19
C VAL A 19 -1.67 6.38 5.37
N SER A 20 -1.93 5.48 4.42
CA SER A 20 -3.17 5.50 3.63
C SER A 20 -4.42 5.25 4.48
N ILE A 21 -4.33 4.36 5.47
CA ILE A 21 -5.43 4.10 6.41
C ILE A 21 -5.65 5.33 7.31
N CYS A 22 -4.58 5.89 7.87
CA CYS A 22 -4.68 7.06 8.75
C CYS A 22 -5.26 8.27 8.01
N THR A 23 -4.82 8.55 6.79
CA THR A 23 -5.34 9.65 5.97
C THR A 23 -6.79 9.45 5.58
N PHE A 24 -7.22 8.21 5.30
CA PHE A 24 -8.63 7.89 5.09
C PHE A 24 -9.48 8.13 6.33
N ILE A 25 -9.02 7.69 7.52
CA ILE A 25 -9.74 7.92 8.78
C ILE A 25 -9.91 9.43 9.04
N ILE A 26 -8.85 10.21 8.82
CA ILE A 26 -8.90 11.68 8.94
C ILE A 26 -9.90 12.26 7.93
N PHE A 27 -9.87 11.82 6.67
CA PHE A 27 -10.81 12.26 5.65
C PHE A 27 -12.27 11.96 6.03
N VAL A 28 -12.57 10.75 6.50
CA VAL A 28 -13.91 10.35 6.94
C VAL A 28 -14.35 11.15 8.18
N ALA A 29 -13.45 11.38 9.13
CA ALA A 29 -13.75 12.19 10.31
C ALA A 29 -14.06 13.65 9.93
N LEU A 30 -13.29 14.24 9.02
CA LEU A 30 -13.55 15.59 8.50
C LEU A 30 -14.86 15.66 7.72
N LEU A 31 -15.16 14.63 6.92
CA LEU A 31 -16.43 14.52 6.20
C LEU A 31 -17.60 14.46 7.19
N TRP A 32 -17.47 13.67 8.26
CA TRP A 32 -18.48 13.55 9.31
C TRP A 32 -18.72 14.88 10.02
N VAL A 33 -17.65 15.59 10.40
CA VAL A 33 -17.72 16.93 10.97
C VAL A 33 -18.38 17.91 9.99
N ALA A 34 -18.07 17.81 8.70
CA ALA A 34 -18.65 18.68 7.68
C ALA A 34 -20.16 18.46 7.50
N VAL A 35 -20.62 17.23 7.62
CA VAL A 35 -22.05 16.88 7.57
C VAL A 35 -22.77 17.28 8.86
N ALA A 36 -22.13 17.10 10.02
CA ALA A 36 -22.74 17.41 11.32
C ALA A 36 -22.89 18.93 11.57
N LEU A 37 -21.99 19.74 11.01
CA LEU A 37 -22.05 21.19 11.08
C LEU A 37 -22.76 21.72 9.82
N GLU A 38 -24.05 22.00 9.92
CA GLU A 38 -24.85 22.51 8.79
C GLU A 38 -24.35 23.87 8.25
N THR A 39 -23.63 24.64 9.07
CA THR A 39 -23.03 25.94 8.74
C THR A 39 -21.54 25.84 8.43
N THR A 40 -21.18 24.92 7.55
CA THR A 40 -19.77 24.75 7.18
C THR A 40 -19.31 25.79 6.17
N GLY A 41 -18.42 26.67 6.63
CA GLY A 41 -17.79 27.67 5.78
C GLY A 41 -16.85 27.04 4.74
N ILE A 42 -16.55 27.80 3.69
CA ILE A 42 -15.68 27.43 2.57
C ILE A 42 -14.35 26.81 3.02
N ILE A 43 -13.83 27.23 4.17
CA ILE A 43 -12.59 26.71 4.77
C ILE A 43 -12.68 25.20 5.03
N LEU A 44 -13.79 24.69 5.59
CA LEU A 44 -13.89 23.26 5.89
C LEU A 44 -13.97 22.42 4.62
N TYR A 45 -14.67 22.88 3.58
CA TYR A 45 -14.70 22.23 2.28
C TYR A 45 -13.31 22.20 1.63
N PHE A 46 -12.53 23.27 1.76
CA PHE A 46 -11.15 23.30 1.27
C PHE A 46 -10.24 22.32 2.02
N VAL A 47 -10.36 22.25 3.35
CA VAL A 47 -9.64 21.26 4.17
C VAL A 47 -10.04 19.83 3.81
N LEU A 48 -11.33 19.57 3.61
CA LEU A 48 -11.85 18.27 3.17
C LEU A 48 -11.30 17.88 1.79
N LEU A 49 -11.22 18.82 0.86
CA LEU A 49 -10.64 18.61 -0.47
C LEU A 49 -9.14 18.24 -0.38
N LEU A 50 -8.37 18.98 0.44
CA LEU A 50 -6.96 18.68 0.67
C LEU A 50 -6.76 17.30 1.33
N ALA A 51 -7.59 16.95 2.30
CA ALA A 51 -7.57 15.63 2.94
C ALA A 51 -7.88 14.51 1.94
N GLY A 52 -8.84 14.73 1.03
CA GLY A 52 -9.15 13.81 -0.06
C GLY A 52 -7.98 13.62 -1.02
N PHE A 53 -7.32 14.71 -1.45
CA PHE A 53 -6.13 14.62 -2.30
C PHE A 53 -4.96 13.92 -1.61
N LEU A 54 -4.76 14.19 -0.32
CA LEU A 54 -3.72 13.52 0.47
C LEU A 54 -3.98 12.00 0.52
N TRP A 55 -5.21 11.58 0.80
CA TRP A 55 -5.58 10.16 0.81
C TRP A 55 -5.33 9.51 -0.56
N ILE A 56 -5.83 10.11 -1.65
CA ILE A 56 -5.61 9.61 -3.02
C ILE A 56 -4.11 9.50 -3.34
N GLY A 57 -3.34 10.53 -3.01
CA GLY A 57 -1.89 10.56 -3.25
C GLY A 57 -1.16 9.43 -2.52
N VAL A 58 -1.44 9.25 -1.22
CA VAL A 58 -0.82 8.20 -0.41
C VAL A 58 -1.22 6.80 -0.88
N THR A 59 -2.50 6.58 -1.22
CA THR A 59 -2.94 5.30 -1.81
C THR A 59 -2.23 5.02 -3.13
N SER A 60 -2.00 6.03 -3.96
CA SER A 60 -1.25 5.89 -5.22
C SER A 60 0.21 5.49 -4.98
N ILE A 61 0.89 6.11 -4.00
CA ILE A 61 2.26 5.74 -3.63
C ILE A 61 2.31 4.29 -3.14
N SER A 62 1.38 3.89 -2.26
CA SER A 62 1.32 2.50 -1.77
C SER A 62 1.13 1.50 -2.92
N ARG A 63 0.23 1.80 -3.88
CA ARG A 63 0.06 1.00 -5.10
C ARG A 63 1.34 0.93 -5.93
N HIS A 64 2.06 2.04 -6.06
CA HIS A 64 3.31 2.06 -6.80
C HIS A 64 4.36 1.14 -6.17
N VAL A 65 4.50 1.18 -4.84
CA VAL A 65 5.40 0.29 -4.10
C VAL A 65 4.98 -1.18 -4.23
N PHE A 66 3.68 -1.47 -4.19
CA PHE A 66 3.15 -2.82 -4.44
C PHE A 66 3.56 -3.33 -5.82
N VAL A 67 3.38 -2.51 -6.87
CA VAL A 67 3.72 -2.86 -8.25
C VAL A 67 5.22 -3.08 -8.40
N MET A 68 6.03 -2.20 -7.83
CA MET A 68 7.50 -2.35 -7.84
C MET A 68 7.94 -3.64 -7.15
N LEU A 69 7.37 -3.98 -5.99
CA LEU A 69 7.68 -5.21 -5.28
C LEU A 69 7.31 -6.44 -6.10
N LYS A 70 6.11 -6.49 -6.69
CA LYS A 70 5.68 -7.61 -7.56
C LYS A 70 6.59 -7.79 -8.77
N ARG A 71 6.96 -6.69 -9.45
CA ARG A 71 7.93 -6.72 -10.55
C ARG A 71 9.30 -7.21 -10.09
N HIS A 72 9.75 -6.79 -8.92
CA HIS A 72 11.03 -7.24 -8.36
C HIS A 72 11.03 -8.74 -8.05
N LEU A 73 9.88 -9.28 -7.63
CA LEU A 73 9.68 -10.72 -7.40
C LEU A 73 9.46 -11.51 -8.71
N GLY A 74 9.50 -10.86 -9.88
CA GLY A 74 9.24 -11.51 -11.17
C GLY A 74 7.79 -11.99 -11.35
N LYS A 75 6.83 -11.40 -10.63
CA LYS A 75 5.42 -11.79 -10.67
C LYS A 75 4.57 -10.82 -11.47
N ASP A 76 3.71 -11.38 -12.31
CA ASP A 76 2.66 -10.63 -12.98
C ASP A 76 1.60 -10.16 -11.98
N ILE A 77 1.05 -8.99 -12.27
CA ILE A 77 -0.01 -8.36 -11.46
C ILE A 77 -1.32 -8.57 -12.19
N SER A 78 -2.25 -9.28 -11.56
CA SER A 78 -3.58 -9.43 -12.11
C SER A 78 -4.34 -8.10 -12.10
N VAL A 79 -5.24 -7.89 -13.06
CA VAL A 79 -6.11 -6.69 -13.11
C VAL A 79 -6.93 -6.55 -11.83
N PHE A 80 -7.40 -7.67 -11.27
CA PHE A 80 -8.13 -7.70 -10.00
C PHE A 80 -7.26 -7.27 -8.82
N GLU A 81 -6.00 -7.72 -8.73
CA GLU A 81 -5.06 -7.23 -7.71
C GLU A 81 -4.80 -5.74 -7.86
N PHE A 82 -4.64 -5.25 -9.10
CA PHE A 82 -4.41 -3.83 -9.32
C PHE A 82 -5.62 -2.98 -8.90
N LEU A 83 -6.83 -3.35 -9.31
CA LEU A 83 -8.06 -2.64 -8.95
C LEU A 83 -8.33 -2.68 -7.45
N SER A 84 -8.06 -3.82 -6.81
CA SER A 84 -8.32 -3.99 -5.38
C SER A 84 -7.40 -3.16 -4.47
N THR A 85 -6.26 -2.67 -4.97
CA THR A 85 -5.47 -1.64 -4.26
C THR A 85 -6.20 -0.30 -4.10
N GLN A 86 -7.33 -0.06 -4.78
CA GLN A 86 -8.20 1.09 -4.48
C GLN A 86 -8.93 0.93 -3.13
N PHE A 87 -9.18 -0.31 -2.72
CA PHE A 87 -9.78 -0.64 -1.42
C PHE A 87 -8.71 -0.92 -0.37
N ILE A 88 -7.56 -0.23 -0.45
CA ILE A 88 -6.42 -0.51 0.42
C ILE A 88 -6.80 -0.45 1.89
N VAL A 89 -7.70 0.46 2.29
CA VAL A 89 -8.14 0.58 3.68
C VAL A 89 -8.77 -0.72 4.20
N LEU A 90 -9.49 -1.45 3.36
CA LEU A 90 -10.17 -2.71 3.74
C LEU A 90 -9.27 -3.93 3.53
N LEU A 91 -8.49 -3.93 2.45
CA LEU A 91 -7.75 -5.10 1.99
C LEU A 91 -6.26 -5.07 2.35
N PHE A 92 -5.77 -4.00 2.97
CA PHE A 92 -4.36 -3.86 3.32
C PHE A 92 -3.80 -5.02 4.14
N PRO A 93 -4.46 -5.51 5.22
CA PRO A 93 -3.92 -6.62 5.99
C PRO A 93 -3.75 -7.88 5.12
N PHE A 94 -4.74 -8.14 4.27
CA PHE A 94 -4.71 -9.26 3.33
C PHE A 94 -3.58 -9.13 2.31
N PHE A 95 -3.43 -7.98 1.66
CA PHE A 95 -2.36 -7.76 0.69
C PHE A 95 -0.98 -7.79 1.31
N TYR A 96 -0.82 -7.22 2.50
CA TYR A 96 0.46 -7.25 3.21
C TYR A 96 0.87 -8.67 3.58
N MET A 97 -0.06 -9.47 4.13
CA MET A 97 0.21 -10.88 4.43
C MET A 97 0.55 -11.69 3.18
N LYS A 98 -0.17 -11.47 2.07
CA LYS A 98 0.10 -12.11 0.79
C LYS A 98 1.50 -11.76 0.28
N LEU A 99 1.85 -10.48 0.23
CA LEU A 99 3.17 -10.01 -0.19
C LEU A 99 4.29 -10.54 0.71
N LYS A 100 4.11 -10.53 2.02
CA LYS A 100 5.08 -11.07 2.98
C LYS A 100 5.37 -12.54 2.70
N LYS A 101 4.32 -13.34 2.41
CA LYS A 101 4.48 -14.74 2.03
C LYS A 101 5.22 -14.87 0.70
N GLU A 102 4.89 -14.07 -0.30
CA GLU A 102 5.58 -14.08 -1.60
C GLU A 102 7.06 -13.72 -1.49
N VAL A 103 7.42 -12.72 -0.69
CA VAL A 103 8.82 -12.35 -0.42
C VAL A 103 9.56 -13.50 0.29
N SER A 104 8.94 -14.16 1.26
CA SER A 104 9.57 -15.30 1.96
C SER A 104 9.84 -16.50 1.04
N LEU A 105 8.93 -16.78 0.11
CA LEU A 105 9.10 -17.84 -0.90
C LEU A 105 10.25 -17.52 -1.86
N PHE A 106 10.31 -16.27 -2.34
CA PHE A 106 11.39 -15.81 -3.23
C PHE A 106 12.78 -15.95 -2.57
N LYS A 107 12.90 -15.58 -1.29
CA LYS A 107 14.14 -15.78 -0.53
C LYS A 107 14.52 -17.26 -0.39
N GLY A 108 13.54 -18.12 -0.10
CA GLY A 108 13.76 -19.57 -0.01
C GLY A 108 14.28 -20.17 -1.32
N GLU A 109 13.76 -19.71 -2.46
CA GLU A 109 14.21 -20.15 -3.79
C GLU A 109 15.61 -19.62 -4.14
N GLU A 110 15.94 -18.37 -3.81
CA GLU A 110 17.29 -17.82 -4.00
C GLU A 110 18.33 -18.61 -3.19
N VAL A 111 18.05 -18.92 -1.92
CA VAL A 111 18.95 -19.69 -1.06
C VAL A 111 19.16 -21.11 -1.59
N LYS A 112 18.08 -21.79 -2.01
CA LYS A 112 18.15 -23.14 -2.60
C LYS A 112 18.95 -23.16 -3.91
N ASN A 113 18.78 -22.15 -4.77
CA ASN A 113 19.54 -22.05 -6.02
C ASN A 113 21.04 -21.76 -5.80
N ARG A 114 21.39 -21.05 -4.72
CA ARG A 114 22.81 -20.83 -4.34
C ARG A 114 23.46 -22.08 -3.76
N THR A 115 22.74 -22.88 -2.97
CA THR A 115 23.29 -24.12 -2.38
C THR A 115 23.27 -25.32 -3.35
N GLY A 116 22.36 -25.36 -4.32
CA GLY A 116 22.28 -26.44 -5.32
C GLY A 116 23.29 -26.37 -6.48
N LYS A 117 24.01 -25.26 -6.65
CA LYS A 117 25.06 -25.09 -7.68
C LYS A 117 26.49 -25.35 -7.18
N GLY A 118 26.63 -25.78 -5.93
CA GLY A 118 27.93 -26.04 -5.27
C GLY A 118 28.29 -27.52 -5.10
N ALA A 119 27.56 -28.44 -5.74
CA ALA A 119 27.84 -29.88 -5.72
C ALA A 119 28.27 -30.38 -7.11
#